data_AF-A0A533Z4L1-F1
#
_entry.id   AF-A0A533Z4L1-F1
#
_cell.length_a   1.000
_cell.length_b   1.000
_cell.length_c   1.000
_cell.angle_alpha   90.00
_cell.angle_beta   90.00
_cell.angle_gamma   90.00
#
_symmetry.space_group_name_H-M   'P 1'
#
loop_
_entity.id
_entity.type
_entity.pdbx_description
1 polymer ?
#
loop_
_entity_poly.entity_id
_entity_poly.type
_entity_poly.pdbx_seq_one_letter_code
_entity_poly.pdbx_strand_id
1 'polypeptide(L)'
;QVTGGPIVNTITLQAGAGAAMTTAGLAVNSTVSIAGAASGTVAGVAGDVITLVNPIGAPTIFPVGTQVYLLQCITYAIGTAIPPCTGTATCLLRGVRDAVTFANINNDTNMVAIADGIEDIQFTYACDGCVAAVNGGVVDGLPDDQNGSNTFDTADFISNNAWGTPPLIPPTIRLVQISIVARQLRNDQGLGEGQATAVNAGPVVVGDHNPTNDAGFNLTTYQQIRRRVLIRTVDARNLGL
;
A
#
# COMPACT_ATOMS: atom_id res chain seq x y z
N GLN A 1 23.56 8.30 3.39
CA GLN A 1 24.49 7.56 4.25
C GLN A 1 24.82 8.45 5.43
N VAL A 2 24.24 8.18 6.60
CA VAL A 2 24.44 9.03 7.79
C VAL A 2 25.93 9.14 8.13
N THR A 3 26.42 10.37 8.34
CA THR A 3 27.81 10.66 8.77
C THR A 3 27.80 11.43 10.10
N GLY A 4 27.76 10.72 11.24
CA GLY A 4 28.23 11.24 12.55
C GLY A 4 27.22 11.38 13.71
N GLY A 5 27.73 11.16 14.93
CA GLY A 5 27.31 11.75 16.22
C GLY A 5 26.04 11.21 16.93
N PRO A 6 25.93 11.32 18.28
CA PRO A 6 24.80 10.81 19.07
C PRO A 6 23.47 11.54 18.83
N ILE A 7 23.48 12.63 18.05
CA ILE A 7 22.31 13.40 17.65
C ILE A 7 22.44 13.65 16.15
N VAL A 8 21.48 13.15 15.36
CA VAL A 8 21.45 13.33 13.91
C VAL A 8 20.43 14.42 13.58
N ASN A 9 20.92 15.64 13.32
CA ASN A 9 20.11 16.75 12.78
C ASN A 9 20.32 16.95 11.27
N THR A 10 21.36 16.32 10.72
CA THR A 10 21.74 16.39 9.32
C THR A 10 22.12 15.01 8.83
N ILE A 11 21.65 14.67 7.64
CA ILE A 11 21.90 13.41 6.97
C ILE A 11 22.60 13.73 5.66
N THR A 12 23.87 13.37 5.58
CA THR A 12 24.58 13.35 4.30
C THR A 12 24.13 12.14 3.49
N LEU A 13 23.84 12.30 2.21
CA LEU A 13 23.50 11.22 1.30
C LEU A 13 24.73 10.87 0.45
N GLN A 14 24.64 9.74 -0.25
CA GLN A 14 25.62 9.45 -1.30
C GLN A 14 25.48 10.49 -2.42
N ALA A 15 26.57 10.76 -3.13
CA ALA A 15 26.58 11.76 -4.20
C ALA A 15 25.45 11.52 -5.22
N GLY A 16 24.67 12.56 -5.52
CA GLY A 16 23.56 12.54 -6.48
C GLY A 16 22.24 11.97 -5.94
N ALA A 17 22.22 11.40 -4.73
CA ALA A 17 20.98 10.88 -4.15
C ALA A 17 20.00 11.98 -3.74
N GLY A 18 20.49 13.16 -3.32
CA GLY A 18 19.63 14.30 -3.02
C GLY A 18 18.83 14.73 -4.25
N ALA A 19 19.49 14.86 -5.41
CA ALA A 19 18.83 15.19 -6.67
C ALA A 19 17.81 14.12 -7.11
N ALA A 20 18.16 12.83 -6.97
CA ALA A 20 17.24 11.73 -7.27
C ALA A 20 16.01 11.74 -6.36
N MET A 21 16.20 11.95 -5.05
CA MET A 21 15.11 12.02 -4.09
C MET A 21 14.23 13.25 -4.32
N THR A 22 14.79 14.41 -4.64
CA THR A 22 14.02 15.61 -5.00
C THR A 22 13.20 15.38 -6.25
N THR A 23 13.76 14.70 -7.26
CA THR A 23 13.00 14.29 -8.46
C THR A 23 11.84 13.35 -8.11
N ALA A 24 12.02 12.48 -7.11
CA ALA A 24 10.97 11.61 -6.59
C ALA A 24 9.95 12.33 -5.69
N GLY A 25 10.17 13.60 -5.35
CA GLY A 25 9.23 14.40 -4.53
C GLY A 25 9.71 14.72 -3.12
N LEU A 26 10.99 14.53 -2.78
CA LEU A 26 11.58 15.04 -1.54
C LEU A 26 11.53 16.57 -1.53
N ALA A 27 10.91 17.13 -0.51
CA ALA A 27 10.80 18.56 -0.25
C ALA A 27 10.88 18.85 1.26
N VAL A 28 10.88 20.14 1.62
CA VAL A 28 10.63 20.56 3.01
C VAL A 28 9.27 20.02 3.45
N ASN A 29 9.18 19.56 4.71
CA ASN A 29 8.05 18.84 5.30
C ASN A 29 7.81 17.41 4.79
N SER A 30 8.64 16.89 3.88
CA SER A 30 8.64 15.44 3.62
C SER A 30 9.08 14.67 4.87
N THR A 31 8.65 13.41 4.96
CA THR A 31 9.14 12.48 5.97
C THR A 31 10.18 11.56 5.36
N VAL A 32 11.33 11.45 6.00
CA VAL A 32 12.35 10.44 5.67
C VAL A 32 12.44 9.40 6.77
N SER A 33 12.73 8.16 6.40
CA SER A 33 13.04 7.09 7.33
C SER A 33 14.51 6.67 7.20
N ILE A 34 15.14 6.39 8.32
CA ILE A 34 16.52 5.89 8.40
C ILE A 34 16.44 4.43 8.83
N ALA A 35 16.79 3.52 7.92
CA ALA A 35 16.73 2.07 8.10
C ALA A 35 15.36 1.48 8.52
N GLY A 36 14.27 2.25 8.49
CA GLY A 36 13.00 1.86 9.11
C GLY A 36 12.97 2.00 10.64
N ALA A 37 14.08 2.40 11.28
CA ALA A 37 14.21 2.46 12.75
C ALA A 37 13.91 3.85 13.31
N ALA A 38 14.17 4.90 12.54
CA ALA A 38 13.79 6.27 12.90
C ALA A 38 13.19 6.99 11.71
N SER A 39 12.47 8.06 11.98
CA SER A 39 11.99 8.99 10.98
C SER A 39 12.25 10.42 11.41
N GLY A 40 12.25 11.32 10.42
CA GLY A 40 12.37 12.74 10.65
C GLY A 40 11.66 13.54 9.58
N THR A 41 11.13 14.68 9.98
CA THR A 41 10.58 15.68 9.05
C THR A 41 11.73 16.50 8.49
N VAL A 42 11.73 16.70 7.17
CA VAL A 42 12.76 17.46 6.46
C VAL A 42 12.55 18.96 6.67
N ALA A 43 13.55 19.64 7.24
CA ALA A 43 13.60 21.10 7.37
C ALA A 43 14.26 21.77 6.16
N GLY A 44 15.17 21.08 5.47
CA GLY A 44 15.89 21.62 4.33
C GLY A 44 16.61 20.55 3.53
N VAL A 45 16.82 20.84 2.23
CA VAL A 45 17.58 20.00 1.30
C VAL A 45 18.61 20.90 0.62
N ALA A 46 19.89 20.57 0.76
CA ALA A 46 21.00 21.30 0.14
C ALA A 46 21.96 20.30 -0.53
N GLY A 47 21.81 20.12 -1.84
CA GLY A 47 22.52 19.07 -2.56
C GLY A 47 22.18 17.70 -1.99
N ASP A 48 23.20 16.96 -1.55
CA ASP A 48 23.06 15.65 -0.93
C ASP A 48 22.90 15.70 0.60
N VAL A 49 22.62 16.87 1.18
CA VAL A 49 22.42 17.02 2.63
C VAL A 49 20.96 17.30 2.95
N ILE A 50 20.37 16.47 3.80
CA ILE A 50 19.03 16.65 4.37
C ILE A 50 19.18 17.17 5.81
N THR A 51 18.54 18.28 6.13
CA THR A 51 18.40 18.78 7.51
C THR A 51 17.05 18.37 8.06
N LEU A 52 17.01 17.86 9.29
CA LEU A 52 15.77 17.47 9.97
C LEU A 52 15.24 18.60 10.87
N VAL A 53 13.91 18.72 10.99
CA VAL A 53 13.24 19.68 11.89
C VAL A 53 13.59 19.37 13.34
N ASN A 54 13.43 18.10 13.73
CA ASN A 54 13.79 17.60 15.04
C ASN A 54 14.98 16.66 14.90
N PRO A 55 16.07 16.86 15.66
CA PRO A 55 17.17 15.92 15.68
C PRO A 55 16.71 14.55 16.18
N ILE A 56 17.22 13.49 15.56
CA ILE A 56 17.03 12.13 16.09
C ILE A 56 17.98 11.98 17.28
N GLY A 57 17.40 11.81 18.48
CA GLY A 57 18.14 11.72 19.72
C GLY A 57 18.89 10.40 19.90
N ALA A 58 19.83 10.39 20.84
CA ALA A 58 20.48 9.17 21.33
C ALA A 58 19.43 8.17 21.86
N PRO A 59 19.67 6.84 21.81
CA PRO A 59 20.95 6.16 21.59
C PRO A 59 21.26 5.80 20.11
N THR A 60 20.47 6.30 19.16
CA THR A 60 20.47 5.76 17.79
C THR A 60 21.67 6.23 16.98
N ILE A 61 22.75 5.44 16.99
CA ILE A 61 23.89 5.62 16.08
C ILE A 61 23.61 4.83 14.80
N PHE A 62 23.50 5.52 13.68
CA PHE A 62 23.40 4.88 12.38
C PHE A 62 24.79 4.65 11.78
N PRO A 63 25.16 3.40 11.44
CA PRO A 63 26.38 3.14 10.72
C PRO A 63 26.46 3.92 9.42
N VAL A 64 27.70 4.29 9.07
CA VAL A 64 28.02 4.84 7.76
C VAL A 64 27.63 3.79 6.71
N GLY A 65 26.59 4.08 5.94
CA GLY A 65 26.06 3.25 4.85
C GLY A 65 24.58 2.96 4.99
N THR A 66 24.01 3.30 6.15
CA THR A 66 22.59 3.14 6.44
C THR A 66 21.72 3.77 5.37
N GLN A 67 20.76 2.98 4.86
CA GLN A 67 19.78 3.44 3.87
C GLN A 67 18.83 4.48 4.46
N VAL A 68 18.54 5.48 3.64
CA VAL A 68 17.60 6.56 3.94
C VAL A 68 16.51 6.49 2.88
N TYR A 69 15.26 6.35 3.30
CA TYR A 69 14.11 6.23 2.43
C TYR A 69 13.27 7.50 2.49
N LEU A 70 12.80 7.97 1.34
CA LEU A 70 11.72 8.95 1.28
C LEU A 70 10.41 8.22 1.55
N LEU A 71 9.66 8.62 2.57
CA LEU A 71 8.34 8.07 2.82
C LEU A 71 7.29 8.89 2.08
N GLN A 72 6.47 8.20 1.30
CA GLN A 72 5.45 8.82 0.45
C GLN A 72 4.14 8.05 0.57
N CYS A 73 3.03 8.77 0.44
CA CYS A 73 1.73 8.16 0.26
C CYS A 73 1.66 7.52 -1.12
N ILE A 74 1.54 6.19 -1.14
CA ILE A 74 1.36 5.41 -2.36
C ILE A 74 -0.12 5.10 -2.52
N THR A 75 -0.65 5.45 -3.69
CA THR A 75 -2.00 5.08 -4.09
C THR A 75 -1.94 3.88 -5.04
N TYR A 76 -2.79 2.89 -4.79
CA TYR A 76 -3.11 1.83 -5.73
C TYR A 76 -4.52 2.07 -6.28
N ALA A 77 -4.73 1.76 -7.55
CA ALA A 77 -6.03 1.88 -8.19
C ALA A 77 -6.18 0.91 -9.36
N ILE A 78 -7.43 0.63 -9.74
CA ILE A 78 -7.75 -0.15 -10.92
C ILE A 78 -7.95 0.80 -12.10
N GLY A 79 -7.04 0.74 -13.07
CA GLY A 79 -7.16 1.43 -14.35
C GLY A 79 -8.07 0.65 -15.30
N THR A 80 -8.81 1.36 -16.13
CA THR A 80 -9.81 0.80 -17.05
C THR A 80 -9.66 1.26 -18.50
N ALA A 81 -8.73 2.16 -18.79
CA ALA A 81 -8.52 2.72 -20.12
C ALA A 81 -7.05 2.66 -20.58
N ILE A 82 -6.87 2.67 -21.90
CA ILE A 82 -5.56 2.88 -22.54
C ILE A 82 -5.43 4.36 -22.93
N PRO A 83 -4.28 4.99 -22.67
CA PRO A 83 -3.31 4.67 -21.60
C PRO A 83 -3.93 4.94 -20.21
N PRO A 84 -3.37 4.40 -19.09
CA PRO A 84 -2.09 3.69 -18.94
C PRO A 84 -2.13 2.16 -19.07
N CYS A 85 -3.30 1.51 -19.16
CA CYS A 85 -3.36 0.04 -19.26
C CYS A 85 -2.92 -0.45 -20.64
N THR A 86 -2.49 -1.71 -20.75
CA THR A 86 -2.22 -2.32 -22.06
C THR A 86 -3.41 -3.15 -22.54
N GLY A 87 -3.79 -2.93 -23.81
CA GLY A 87 -4.92 -3.64 -24.42
C GLY A 87 -6.26 -3.37 -23.73
N THR A 88 -7.21 -4.28 -23.89
CA THR A 88 -8.60 -4.09 -23.43
C THR A 88 -8.86 -4.54 -22.00
N ALA A 89 -7.82 -4.91 -21.25
CA ALA A 89 -7.95 -5.35 -19.87
C ALA A 89 -7.73 -4.18 -18.89
N THR A 90 -8.32 -4.28 -17.71
CA THR A 90 -7.98 -3.40 -16.59
C THR A 90 -6.54 -3.64 -16.15
N CYS A 91 -5.95 -2.72 -15.40
CA CYS A 91 -4.60 -2.86 -14.89
C CYS A 91 -4.48 -2.29 -13.48
N LEU A 92 -3.52 -2.79 -12.71
CA LEU A 92 -3.15 -2.22 -11.41
C LEU A 92 -2.23 -1.03 -11.64
N LEU A 93 -2.70 0.12 -11.17
CA LEU A 93 -1.95 1.36 -11.16
C LEU A 93 -1.33 1.57 -9.79
N ARG A 94 -0.10 2.09 -9.77
CA ARG A 94 0.61 2.50 -8.57
C ARG A 94 1.23 3.88 -8.78
N GLY A 95 1.07 4.79 -7.83
CA GLY A 95 1.62 6.13 -7.94
C GLY A 95 1.76 6.84 -6.61
N VAL A 96 2.55 7.92 -6.60
CA VAL A 96 2.64 8.85 -5.47
C VAL A 96 1.53 9.87 -5.64
N ARG A 97 0.53 9.83 -4.78
CA ARG A 97 -0.68 10.65 -4.94
C ARG A 97 -1.37 10.86 -3.60
N ASP A 98 -1.93 12.05 -3.42
CA ASP A 98 -2.80 12.35 -2.28
C ASP A 98 -4.17 11.66 -2.46
N ALA A 99 -4.73 11.17 -1.35
CA ALA A 99 -5.91 10.29 -1.33
C ALA A 99 -7.22 11.00 -1.72
N VAL A 100 -7.20 12.33 -1.89
CA VAL A 100 -8.40 13.17 -1.80
C VAL A 100 -9.25 13.21 -3.07
N THR A 101 -8.77 12.73 -4.24
CA THR A 101 -9.57 12.88 -5.47
C THR A 101 -9.35 11.79 -6.50
N PHE A 102 -10.00 10.61 -6.46
CA PHE A 102 -9.86 9.56 -7.49
C PHE A 102 -10.35 9.94 -8.91
N ALA A 103 -10.79 11.18 -9.13
CA ALA A 103 -11.20 11.64 -10.44
C ALA A 103 -10.04 11.49 -11.45
N ASN A 104 -10.34 10.88 -12.59
CA ASN A 104 -9.46 10.76 -13.74
C ASN A 104 -8.19 9.91 -13.54
N ILE A 105 -8.28 8.83 -12.75
CA ILE A 105 -7.14 7.92 -12.49
C ILE A 105 -6.47 7.39 -13.77
N ASN A 106 -7.24 7.23 -14.85
CA ASN A 106 -6.76 6.77 -16.14
C ASN A 106 -5.91 7.81 -16.90
N ASN A 107 -5.89 9.09 -16.51
CA ASN A 107 -5.06 10.11 -17.16
C ASN A 107 -4.05 10.74 -16.18
N ASP A 108 -3.88 10.16 -14.99
CA ASP A 108 -2.95 10.69 -14.00
C ASP A 108 -1.52 10.25 -14.32
N THR A 109 -0.66 11.20 -14.67
CA THR A 109 0.75 10.94 -14.99
C THR A 109 1.59 10.49 -13.80
N ASN A 110 1.08 10.65 -12.57
CA ASN A 110 1.75 10.16 -11.37
C ASN A 110 1.46 8.68 -11.10
N MET A 111 0.51 8.09 -11.84
CA MET A 111 0.14 6.69 -11.73
C MET A 111 0.76 5.89 -12.88
N VAL A 112 1.43 4.79 -12.55
CA VAL A 112 2.06 3.90 -13.52
C VAL A 112 1.41 2.52 -13.45
N ALA A 113 1.12 1.93 -14.60
CA ALA A 113 0.66 0.55 -14.67
C ALA A 113 1.78 -0.41 -14.25
N ILE A 114 1.52 -1.26 -13.25
CA ILE A 114 2.47 -2.24 -12.73
C ILE A 114 2.09 -3.69 -13.03
N ALA A 115 0.83 -3.95 -13.37
CA ALA A 115 0.35 -5.27 -13.81
C ALA A 115 -0.94 -5.14 -14.63
N ASP A 116 -1.03 -5.81 -15.77
CA ASP A 116 -2.27 -5.91 -16.54
C ASP A 116 -3.16 -7.04 -16.03
N GLY A 117 -4.45 -6.93 -16.32
CA GLY A 117 -5.46 -7.90 -15.94
C GLY A 117 -5.82 -7.89 -14.47
N ILE A 118 -5.43 -6.88 -13.70
CA ILE A 118 -5.89 -6.73 -12.31
C ILE A 118 -7.22 -6.01 -12.31
N GLU A 119 -8.25 -6.63 -11.76
CA GLU A 119 -9.62 -6.09 -11.70
C GLU A 119 -9.99 -5.59 -10.30
N ASP A 120 -9.30 -6.08 -9.26
CA ASP A 120 -9.56 -5.65 -7.89
C ASP A 120 -8.30 -5.78 -7.02
N ILE A 121 -8.17 -4.88 -6.06
CA ILE A 121 -7.16 -4.88 -5.00
C ILE A 121 -7.78 -4.36 -3.72
N GLN A 122 -7.63 -5.14 -2.65
CA GLN A 122 -8.13 -4.79 -1.33
C GLN A 122 -7.03 -4.85 -0.29
N PHE A 123 -7.11 -3.93 0.66
CA PHE A 123 -6.26 -3.87 1.84
C PHE A 123 -7.13 -3.96 3.08
N THR A 124 -6.91 -5.00 3.86
CA THR A 124 -7.47 -5.15 5.21
C THR A 124 -6.33 -5.20 6.20
N TYR A 125 -6.56 -4.81 7.45
CA TYR A 125 -5.50 -4.72 8.43
C TYR A 125 -5.86 -5.41 9.74
N ALA A 126 -4.86 -6.03 10.35
CA ALA A 126 -4.96 -6.52 11.72
C ALA A 126 -4.57 -5.40 12.66
N CYS A 127 -5.49 -5.13 13.57
CA CYS A 127 -5.41 -4.06 14.54
C CYS A 127 -4.62 -4.49 15.78
N ASP A 128 -3.89 -3.57 16.42
CA ASP A 128 -3.21 -3.75 17.71
C ASP A 128 -3.50 -2.49 18.54
N GLY A 129 -4.45 -2.58 19.48
CA GLY A 129 -4.87 -1.45 20.31
C GLY A 129 -5.76 -0.42 19.62
N CYS A 130 -6.29 -0.67 18.42
CA CYS A 130 -7.21 0.25 17.75
C CYS A 130 -8.70 0.07 18.13
N VAL A 131 -9.07 -0.90 18.95
CA VAL A 131 -10.43 -0.95 19.53
C VAL A 131 -10.34 -1.06 21.05
N ALA A 132 -10.69 0.03 21.74
CA ALA A 132 -10.60 0.11 23.20
C ALA A 132 -11.44 -0.97 23.92
N ALA A 133 -12.55 -1.39 23.32
CA ALA A 133 -13.39 -2.44 23.88
C ALA A 133 -12.77 -3.85 23.76
N VAL A 134 -11.81 -4.05 22.87
CA VAL A 134 -11.18 -5.36 22.60
C VAL A 134 -9.93 -5.55 23.47
N ASN A 135 -8.99 -4.60 23.45
CA ASN A 135 -7.71 -4.71 24.18
C ASN A 135 -7.39 -3.45 25.03
N GLY A 136 -8.42 -2.73 25.51
CA GLY A 136 -8.22 -1.52 26.32
C GLY A 136 -7.57 -0.34 25.57
N GLY A 137 -7.32 -0.47 24.27
CA GLY A 137 -6.62 0.52 23.45
C GLY A 137 -5.09 0.45 23.61
N VAL A 138 -4.58 -0.68 24.10
CA VAL A 138 -3.15 -0.88 24.36
C VAL A 138 -2.48 -1.45 23.11
N VAL A 139 -1.37 -0.83 22.71
CA VAL A 139 -0.49 -1.36 21.66
C VAL A 139 0.52 -2.30 22.33
N ASP A 140 0.36 -3.60 22.16
CA ASP A 140 1.19 -4.63 22.83
C ASP A 140 2.02 -5.50 21.87
N GLY A 141 1.93 -5.22 20.56
CA GLY A 141 2.65 -5.94 19.51
C GLY A 141 1.93 -7.20 19.02
N LEU A 142 0.74 -7.49 19.54
CA LEU A 142 -0.08 -8.62 19.13
C LEU A 142 -1.33 -8.14 18.38
N PRO A 143 -1.73 -8.80 17.29
CA PRO A 143 -3.02 -8.55 16.68
C PRO A 143 -4.17 -8.80 17.67
N ASP A 144 -5.03 -7.81 17.82
CA ASP A 144 -6.27 -7.86 18.58
C ASP A 144 -7.26 -8.85 17.94
N ASP A 145 -7.88 -9.69 18.76
CA ASP A 145 -9.01 -10.54 18.39
C ASP A 145 -10.30 -9.71 18.35
N GLN A 146 -10.67 -9.25 17.17
CA GLN A 146 -11.83 -8.38 16.96
C GLN A 146 -13.15 -9.11 17.16
N ASN A 147 -13.17 -10.43 16.98
CA ASN A 147 -14.38 -11.23 16.99
C ASN A 147 -14.64 -11.94 18.33
N GLY A 148 -13.68 -11.89 19.27
CA GLY A 148 -13.79 -12.47 20.61
C GLY A 148 -13.65 -13.99 20.66
N SER A 149 -13.04 -14.59 19.63
CA SER A 149 -12.80 -16.04 19.54
C SER A 149 -11.68 -16.56 20.46
N ASN A 150 -10.92 -15.66 21.07
CA ASN A 150 -9.65 -15.85 21.77
C ASN A 150 -8.49 -16.32 20.87
N THR A 151 -8.61 -16.16 19.55
CA THR A 151 -7.59 -16.49 18.57
C THR A 151 -7.58 -15.47 17.45
N PHE A 152 -6.42 -15.23 16.84
CA PHE A 152 -6.36 -14.41 15.63
C PHE A 152 -6.72 -15.23 14.39
N ASP A 153 -7.73 -14.80 13.65
CA ASP A 153 -8.24 -15.44 12.43
C ASP A 153 -8.56 -14.43 11.30
N THR A 154 -9.29 -14.88 10.27
CA THR A 154 -9.60 -14.05 9.10
C THR A 154 -10.63 -12.96 9.40
N ALA A 155 -11.54 -13.18 10.35
CA ALA A 155 -12.56 -12.22 10.73
C ALA A 155 -12.00 -11.07 11.60
N ASP A 156 -10.76 -11.18 12.06
CA ASP A 156 -10.07 -10.11 12.79
C ASP A 156 -9.44 -9.04 11.89
N PHE A 157 -9.40 -9.29 10.57
CA PHE A 157 -8.97 -8.28 9.62
C PHE A 157 -10.07 -7.26 9.38
N ILE A 158 -9.73 -6.00 9.61
CA ILE A 158 -10.65 -4.87 9.47
C ILE A 158 -10.56 -4.31 8.05
N SER A 159 -11.74 -4.06 7.45
CA SER A 159 -11.93 -3.49 6.11
C SER A 159 -12.85 -2.27 6.17
N ASN A 160 -13.04 -1.58 5.03
CA ASN A 160 -13.95 -0.43 4.87
C ASN A 160 -13.89 0.69 5.92
N ASN A 161 -12.74 0.93 6.55
CA ASN A 161 -12.59 1.99 7.54
C ASN A 161 -12.05 3.28 6.94
N ALA A 162 -12.43 4.40 7.54
CA ALA A 162 -11.83 5.70 7.23
C ALA A 162 -10.37 5.69 7.69
N TRP A 163 -9.44 5.53 6.75
CA TRP A 163 -8.01 5.56 7.03
C TRP A 163 -7.62 6.93 7.60
N GLY A 164 -6.96 6.95 8.77
CA GLY A 164 -6.51 8.18 9.43
C GLY A 164 -7.47 8.79 10.46
N THR A 165 -8.63 8.17 10.72
CA THR A 165 -9.38 8.49 11.95
C THR A 165 -8.76 7.73 13.13
N PRO A 166 -8.47 8.41 14.26
CA PRO A 166 -8.05 7.71 15.47
C PRO A 166 -9.00 6.55 15.79
N PRO A 167 -8.45 5.42 16.26
CA PRO A 167 -7.06 5.23 16.68
C PRO A 167 -6.12 4.69 15.59
N LEU A 168 -6.41 4.82 14.29
CA LEU A 168 -5.53 4.36 13.21
C LEU A 168 -4.26 5.23 13.07
N ILE A 169 -3.32 5.01 13.99
CA ILE A 169 -1.96 5.56 13.97
C ILE A 169 -0.99 4.44 13.59
N PRO A 170 0.22 4.74 13.07
CA PRO A 170 1.13 3.70 12.61
C PRO A 170 1.39 2.57 13.62
N PRO A 171 1.54 2.80 14.94
CA PRO A 171 1.74 1.73 15.90
C PRO A 171 0.59 0.71 16.00
N THR A 172 -0.64 1.07 15.65
CA THR A 172 -1.82 0.21 15.86
C THR A 172 -2.11 -0.73 14.69
N ILE A 173 -1.29 -0.71 13.64
CA ILE A 173 -1.44 -1.62 12.50
C ILE A 173 -0.38 -2.70 12.64
N ARG A 174 -0.75 -3.95 12.86
CA ARG A 174 0.24 -5.04 13.03
C ARG A 174 0.49 -5.81 11.75
N LEU A 175 -0.59 -6.18 11.07
CA LEU A 175 -0.54 -6.92 9.81
C LEU A 175 -1.40 -6.21 8.77
N VAL A 176 -1.05 -6.40 7.50
CA VAL A 176 -1.90 -6.03 6.38
C VAL A 176 -2.13 -7.27 5.53
N GLN A 177 -3.38 -7.59 5.27
CA GLN A 177 -3.75 -8.59 4.28
C GLN A 177 -4.08 -7.87 2.97
N ILE A 178 -3.39 -8.28 1.92
CA ILE A 178 -3.52 -7.75 0.58
C ILE A 178 -4.18 -8.84 -0.26
N SER A 179 -5.32 -8.50 -0.83
CA SER A 179 -6.07 -9.42 -1.69
C SER A 179 -6.18 -8.84 -3.09
N ILE A 180 -5.84 -9.63 -4.10
CA ILE A 180 -5.76 -9.20 -5.49
C ILE A 180 -6.56 -10.17 -6.35
N VAL A 181 -7.43 -9.63 -7.21
CA VAL A 181 -8.14 -10.39 -8.24
C VAL A 181 -7.52 -10.09 -9.60
N ALA A 182 -6.96 -11.12 -10.21
CA ALA A 182 -6.41 -11.06 -11.55
C ALA A 182 -7.25 -11.89 -12.52
N ARG A 183 -7.45 -11.38 -13.73
CA ARG A 183 -8.09 -12.08 -14.85
C ARG A 183 -7.08 -12.47 -15.92
N GLN A 184 -7.42 -13.49 -16.69
CA GLN A 184 -6.78 -13.70 -17.98
C GLN A 184 -7.09 -12.54 -18.92
N LEU A 185 -6.12 -12.20 -19.78
CA LEU A 185 -6.26 -11.08 -20.72
C LEU A 185 -7.21 -11.40 -21.89
N ARG A 186 -7.52 -12.68 -22.09
CA ARG A 186 -8.41 -13.18 -23.15
C ARG A 186 -9.47 -14.09 -22.55
N ASN A 187 -10.54 -14.30 -23.30
CA ASN A 187 -11.56 -15.29 -22.96
C ASN A 187 -10.91 -16.67 -22.81
N ASP A 188 -11.42 -17.45 -21.85
CA ASP A 188 -10.98 -18.81 -21.68
C ASP A 188 -11.53 -19.65 -22.83
N GLN A 189 -10.62 -20.26 -23.60
CA GLN A 189 -10.95 -21.10 -24.73
C GLN A 189 -11.21 -22.56 -24.31
N GLY A 190 -11.06 -22.89 -23.02
CA GLY A 190 -11.13 -24.27 -22.56
C GLY A 190 -10.09 -25.16 -23.25
N LEU A 191 -10.49 -26.38 -23.61
CA LEU A 191 -9.68 -27.35 -24.37
C LEU A 191 -9.95 -27.33 -25.89
N GLY A 192 -10.67 -26.32 -26.42
CA GLY A 192 -11.06 -26.25 -27.84
C GLY A 192 -10.89 -24.86 -28.46
N GLU A 193 -10.76 -24.76 -29.78
CA GLU A 193 -10.35 -23.51 -30.46
C GLU A 193 -11.43 -22.42 -30.61
N GLY A 194 -12.60 -22.57 -30.00
CA GLY A 194 -13.61 -21.52 -30.12
C GLY A 194 -14.95 -21.81 -29.46
N GLN A 195 -15.04 -21.56 -28.16
CA GLN A 195 -16.26 -21.07 -27.51
C GLN A 195 -15.86 -20.41 -26.19
N ALA A 196 -16.35 -19.20 -25.96
CA ALA A 196 -16.21 -18.49 -24.68
C ALA A 196 -16.98 -19.29 -23.62
N THR A 197 -16.28 -20.18 -22.92
CA THR A 197 -16.89 -21.13 -21.99
C THR A 197 -16.99 -20.47 -20.63
N ALA A 198 -18.12 -20.67 -19.93
CA ALA A 198 -18.24 -20.24 -18.54
C ALA A 198 -17.23 -21.03 -17.69
N VAL A 199 -16.21 -20.34 -17.18
CA VAL A 199 -15.13 -20.91 -16.37
C VAL A 199 -15.17 -20.50 -14.91
N ASN A 200 -15.91 -19.44 -14.58
CA ASN A 200 -16.25 -19.12 -13.19
C ASN A 200 -17.73 -19.44 -12.95
N ALA A 201 -18.06 -20.05 -11.82
CA ALA A 201 -19.45 -20.31 -11.44
C ALA A 201 -20.23 -19.03 -11.07
N GLY A 202 -19.53 -17.94 -10.73
CA GLY A 202 -20.11 -16.67 -10.33
C GLY A 202 -19.05 -15.56 -10.19
N PRO A 203 -19.46 -14.39 -9.67
CA PRO A 203 -18.54 -13.30 -9.30
C PRO A 203 -17.51 -13.78 -8.29
N VAL A 204 -16.26 -13.35 -8.46
CA VAL A 204 -15.20 -13.56 -7.46
C VAL A 204 -15.26 -12.38 -6.50
N VAL A 205 -15.81 -12.61 -5.31
CA VAL A 205 -15.91 -11.62 -4.23
C VAL A 205 -14.70 -11.78 -3.32
N VAL A 206 -14.00 -10.68 -3.06
CA VAL A 206 -12.82 -10.64 -2.19
C VAL A 206 -13.01 -9.51 -1.21
N GLY A 207 -12.78 -9.81 0.07
CA GLY A 207 -13.07 -8.93 1.20
C GLY A 207 -14.47 -8.32 1.11
N ASP A 208 -14.56 -7.00 1.02
CA ASP A 208 -15.84 -6.26 1.03
C ASP A 208 -16.30 -5.80 -0.37
N HIS A 209 -15.51 -6.00 -1.43
CA HIS A 209 -15.90 -5.63 -2.79
C HIS A 209 -16.68 -6.77 -3.45
N ASN A 210 -17.90 -6.43 -3.89
CA ASN A 210 -18.72 -7.31 -4.70
C ASN A 210 -18.80 -6.75 -6.14
N PRO A 211 -18.19 -7.42 -7.13
CA PRO A 211 -18.19 -6.96 -8.52
C PRO A 211 -19.59 -6.82 -9.14
N THR A 212 -20.62 -7.45 -8.59
CA THR A 212 -22.00 -7.27 -9.09
C THR A 212 -22.50 -5.84 -8.94
N ASN A 213 -21.86 -5.06 -8.08
CA ASN A 213 -22.19 -3.67 -7.81
C ASN A 213 -21.46 -2.70 -8.75
N ASP A 214 -20.51 -3.20 -9.55
CA ASP A 214 -19.73 -2.38 -10.46
C ASP A 214 -20.58 -1.93 -11.66
N ALA A 215 -20.35 -0.69 -12.08
CA ALA A 215 -20.98 -0.15 -13.28
C ALA A 215 -20.59 -0.99 -14.51
N GLY A 216 -21.59 -1.49 -15.23
CA GLY A 216 -21.38 -2.31 -16.44
C GLY A 216 -21.12 -3.79 -16.17
N PHE A 217 -21.26 -4.26 -14.92
CA PHE A 217 -21.15 -5.69 -14.62
C PHE A 217 -22.17 -6.51 -15.43
N ASN A 218 -21.68 -7.56 -16.10
CA ASN A 218 -22.51 -8.52 -16.81
C ASN A 218 -22.00 -9.94 -16.55
N LEU A 219 -22.83 -10.76 -15.89
CA LEU A 219 -22.45 -12.10 -15.46
C LEU A 219 -22.00 -12.99 -16.62
N THR A 220 -22.68 -12.95 -17.76
CA THR A 220 -22.36 -13.78 -18.93
C THR A 220 -20.94 -13.51 -19.43
N THR A 221 -20.57 -12.24 -19.60
CA THR A 221 -19.21 -11.86 -20.02
C THR A 221 -18.18 -12.13 -18.93
N TYR A 222 -18.56 -11.90 -17.66
CA TYR A 222 -17.68 -12.15 -16.52
C TYR A 222 -17.27 -13.62 -16.45
N GLN A 223 -18.21 -14.54 -16.60
CA GLN A 223 -17.94 -15.98 -16.49
C GLN A 223 -17.04 -16.52 -17.61
N GLN A 224 -16.90 -15.82 -18.74
CA GLN A 224 -16.08 -16.25 -19.88
C GLN A 224 -14.57 -16.04 -19.69
N ILE A 225 -14.16 -15.34 -18.63
CA ILE A 225 -12.75 -14.98 -18.39
C ILE A 225 -12.33 -15.57 -17.04
N ARG A 226 -11.32 -16.43 -17.03
CA ARG A 226 -10.83 -17.03 -15.78
C ARG A 226 -10.23 -15.98 -14.86
N ARG A 227 -10.57 -16.05 -13.57
CA ARG A 227 -9.98 -15.23 -12.51
C ARG A 227 -9.20 -16.06 -11.52
N ARG A 228 -8.20 -15.44 -10.91
CA ARG A 228 -7.37 -16.01 -9.86
C ARG A 228 -7.25 -14.98 -8.75
N VAL A 229 -7.29 -15.47 -7.52
CA VAL A 229 -7.14 -14.65 -6.32
C VAL A 229 -5.80 -14.96 -5.69
N LEU A 230 -5.09 -13.91 -5.29
CA LEU A 230 -3.95 -14.02 -4.39
C LEU A 230 -4.29 -13.24 -3.13
N ILE A 231 -4.20 -13.91 -1.98
CA ILE A 231 -4.30 -13.29 -0.66
C ILE A 231 -2.95 -13.46 0.02
N ARG A 232 -2.38 -12.37 0.51
CA ARG A 232 -1.11 -12.40 1.22
C ARG A 232 -1.13 -11.48 2.42
N THR A 233 -0.76 -12.03 3.57
CA THR A 233 -0.55 -11.26 4.80
C THR A 233 0.91 -10.83 4.90
N VAL A 234 1.13 -9.57 5.24
CA VAL A 234 2.45 -8.98 5.47
C VAL A 234 2.48 -8.32 6.84
N ASP A 235 3.63 -8.41 7.51
CA ASP A 235 3.88 -7.67 8.75
C ASP A 235 4.18 -6.20 8.41
N ALA A 236 3.47 -5.28 9.06
CA ALA A 236 3.69 -3.86 8.88
C ALA A 236 4.90 -3.44 9.73
N ARG A 237 6.01 -3.10 9.07
CA ARG A 237 7.15 -2.45 9.72
C ARG A 237 6.81 -0.99 10.02
N ASN A 238 6.02 -0.79 11.07
CA ASN A 238 5.63 0.55 11.49
C ASN A 238 6.72 1.22 12.30
N LEU A 239 6.84 2.53 12.11
CA LEU A 239 7.75 3.37 12.88
C LEU A 239 7.26 3.43 14.32
N GLY A 240 8.10 3.04 15.27
CA GLY A 240 7.80 3.11 16.71
C GLY A 240 7.50 1.78 17.41
N LEU A 241 7.72 0.65 16.74
CA LEU A 241 7.92 -0.65 17.39
C LEU A 241 9.34 -0.76 17.96
#